data_AF-A0A353R351-F1
#
_entry.id   AF-A0A353R351-F1
#
_cell.length_a   1.000
_cell.length_b   1.000
_cell.length_c   1.000
_cell.angle_alpha   90.00
_cell.angle_beta   90.00
_cell.angle_gamma   90.00
#
_symmetry.space_group_name_H-M   'P 1'
#
loop_
_entity.id
_entity.type
_entity.pdbx_description
1 polymer ?
#
loop_
_entity_poly.entity_id
_entity_poly.type
_entity_poly.pdbx_seq_one_letter_code
_entity_poly.pdbx_strand_id
1 'polypeptide(L)'
;GTPLQIAEAAAKGEVDFAIATEAMEHFEELVMMPCYHWNRCVLTPPDHPLTREDPLTLDAIARYPLVTYVFGFTGRSLLDRAFADAGLQPQVVLTAVDADVIKTYVR
;
A
#
# COMPACT_ATOMS: atom_id res chain seq x y z
N GLY A 1 14.12 -0.09 -6.63
CA GLY A 1 13.63 -1.10 -7.57
C GLY A 1 12.20 -1.43 -7.27
N THR A 2 11.42 -1.86 -8.26
CA THR A 2 10.07 -2.38 -8.04
C THR A 2 10.14 -3.76 -7.35
N PRO A 3 9.07 -4.25 -6.70
CA PRO A 3 9.05 -5.59 -6.11
C PRO A 3 9.47 -6.69 -7.10
N LEU A 4 9.02 -6.59 -8.36
CA LEU A 4 9.39 -7.52 -9.42
C LEU A 4 10.89 -7.49 -9.74
N GLN A 5 11.47 -6.29 -9.87
CA GLN A 5 12.91 -6.15 -10.15
C GLN A 5 13.78 -6.75 -9.03
N ILE A 6 13.36 -6.58 -7.78
CA ILE A 6 14.10 -7.10 -6.62
C ILE A 6 13.97 -8.64 -6.58
N ALA A 7 12.79 -9.18 -6.86
CA ALA A 7 12.58 -10.63 -6.94
C ALA A 7 13.36 -11.26 -8.10
N GLU A 8 13.39 -10.62 -9.27
CA GLU A 8 14.20 -11.07 -10.42
C GLU A 8 15.70 -11.07 -10.11
N ALA A 9 16.21 -10.03 -9.43
CA ALA A 9 17.61 -9.96 -9.03
C ALA A 9 17.97 -11.10 -8.06
N ALA A 10 17.07 -11.44 -7.14
CA ALA A 10 17.26 -12.57 -6.23
C ALA A 10 17.24 -13.91 -6.99
N ALA A 11 16.29 -14.10 -7.91
CA ALA A 11 16.18 -15.34 -8.70
C ALA A 11 17.41 -15.56 -9.60
N LYS A 12 18.00 -14.48 -10.14
CA LYS A 12 19.23 -14.55 -10.94
C LYS A 12 20.51 -14.70 -10.12
N GLY A 13 20.42 -14.64 -8.78
CA GLY A 13 21.58 -14.66 -7.90
C GLY A 13 22.43 -13.38 -7.96
N GLU A 14 21.86 -12.26 -8.41
CA GLU A 14 22.53 -10.95 -8.41
C GLU A 14 22.57 -10.33 -7.00
N VAL A 15 21.69 -10.79 -6.10
CA VAL A 15 21.65 -10.41 -4.68
C VAL A 15 21.45 -11.65 -3.80
N ASP A 16 21.99 -11.61 -2.58
CA ASP A 16 21.82 -12.69 -1.61
C ASP A 16 20.44 -12.69 -0.93
N PHE A 17 19.88 -11.51 -0.70
CA PHE A 17 18.59 -11.33 -0.01
C PHE A 17 17.72 -10.26 -0.67
N ALA A 18 16.43 -10.55 -0.76
CA ALA A 18 15.38 -9.62 -1.16
C ALA A 18 14.39 -9.41 0.00
N ILE A 19 14.08 -8.15 0.31
CA ILE A 19 13.03 -7.80 1.28
C ILE A 19 11.94 -7.03 0.53
N ALA A 20 10.82 -7.69 0.30
CA ALA A 20 9.67 -7.12 -0.40
C ALA A 20 8.36 -7.69 0.16
N THR A 21 7.28 -6.90 0.05
CA THR A 21 5.93 -7.33 0.46
C THR A 21 5.15 -8.00 -0.67
N GLU A 22 5.48 -7.72 -1.93
CA GLU A 22 4.76 -8.24 -3.11
C GLU A 22 5.70 -9.01 -4.05
N ALA A 23 5.09 -9.63 -5.08
CA ALA A 23 5.71 -10.27 -6.24
C ALA A 23 6.60 -11.50 -5.99
N MET A 24 6.98 -11.79 -4.75
CA MET A 24 7.90 -12.89 -4.46
C MET A 24 7.23 -14.29 -4.56
N GLU A 25 5.90 -14.37 -4.49
CA GLU A 25 5.14 -15.62 -4.66
C GLU A 25 5.15 -16.15 -6.11
N HIS A 26 5.59 -15.34 -7.07
CA HIS A 26 5.68 -15.74 -8.49
C HIS A 26 7.00 -16.44 -8.86
N PHE A 27 7.94 -16.55 -7.92
CA PHE A 27 9.27 -17.12 -8.18
C PHE A 27 9.45 -18.38 -7.35
N GLU A 28 9.15 -19.54 -7.95
CA GLU A 28 9.22 -20.86 -7.30
C GLU A 28 10.65 -21.23 -6.82
N GLU A 29 11.67 -20.58 -7.38
CA GLU A 29 13.08 -20.80 -7.06
C GLU A 29 13.53 -20.07 -5.78
N LEU A 30 12.66 -19.25 -5.16
CA LEU A 30 12.99 -18.47 -3.96
C LEU A 30 12.39 -19.08 -2.68
N VAL A 31 13.21 -19.16 -1.63
CA VAL A 31 12.72 -19.49 -0.29
C VAL A 31 12.21 -18.22 0.40
N MET A 32 10.95 -18.26 0.85
CA MET A 32 10.28 -17.15 1.49
C MET A 32 10.28 -17.28 3.01
N MET A 33 10.71 -16.21 3.71
CA MET A 33 10.66 -16.14 5.17
C MET A 33 9.79 -14.96 5.62
N PRO A 34 8.74 -15.18 6.43
CA PRO A 34 7.94 -14.08 6.97
C PRO A 34 8.76 -13.30 8.01
N CYS A 35 8.91 -11.99 7.81
CA CYS A 35 9.66 -11.14 8.74
C CYS A 35 8.74 -10.49 9.78
N TYR A 36 7.68 -9.82 9.33
CA TYR A 36 6.72 -9.14 10.19
C TYR A 36 5.40 -8.88 9.44
N HIS A 37 4.33 -8.66 10.22
CA HIS A 37 3.07 -8.15 9.71
C HIS A 37 2.99 -6.64 9.91
N TRP A 38 2.32 -5.97 8.99
CA TRP A 38 2.06 -4.53 9.06
C TRP A 38 0.66 -4.24 8.56
N ASN A 39 0.12 -3.08 8.95
CA ASN A 39 -1.18 -2.60 8.47
C ASN A 39 -1.09 -1.12 8.09
N ARG A 40 -2.08 -0.66 7.34
CA ARG A 40 -2.18 0.73 6.89
C ARG A 40 -2.69 1.62 8.02
N CYS A 41 -2.30 2.88 7.97
CA CYS A 41 -2.93 3.94 8.74
C CYS A 41 -3.45 5.01 7.78
N VAL A 42 -4.47 5.74 8.23
CA VAL A 42 -4.93 6.95 7.55
C VAL A 42 -4.12 8.13 8.08
N LEU A 43 -3.50 8.87 7.17
CA LEU A 43 -2.75 10.08 7.47
C LEU A 43 -3.58 11.29 7.02
N THR A 44 -3.74 12.29 7.91
CA THR A 44 -4.48 13.51 7.61
C THR A 44 -3.78 14.73 8.24
N PRO A 45 -4.09 15.95 7.78
CA PRO A 45 -3.81 17.16 8.56
C PRO A 45 -4.42 17.09 9.97
N PRO A 46 -3.88 17.81 10.96
CA PRO A 46 -4.36 17.78 12.35
C PRO A 46 -5.85 18.13 12.50
N ASP A 47 -6.35 19.09 11.72
CA ASP A 47 -7.73 19.58 11.80
C ASP A 47 -8.70 18.87 10.83
N HIS A 48 -8.26 17.78 10.20
CA HIS A 48 -9.08 17.06 9.22
C HIS A 48 -10.33 16.43 9.87
N PRO A 49 -11.52 16.48 9.27
CA PRO A 49 -12.75 15.95 9.89
C PRO A 49 -12.67 14.49 10.34
N LEU A 50 -11.92 13.65 9.62
CA LEU A 50 -11.69 12.24 9.98
C LEU A 50 -11.02 12.04 11.34
N THR A 51 -10.36 13.04 11.92
CA THR A 51 -9.79 12.94 13.28
C THR A 51 -10.86 12.90 14.38
N ARG A 52 -12.11 13.21 14.04
CA ARG A 52 -13.27 13.20 14.94
C ARG A 52 -14.19 11.99 14.71
N GLU A 53 -13.89 11.15 13.74
CA GLU A 53 -14.67 9.94 13.43
C GLU A 53 -14.17 8.78 14.30
N ASP A 54 -15.00 8.30 15.22
CA ASP A 54 -14.73 7.13 16.06
C ASP A 54 -15.98 6.24 16.18
N PRO A 55 -16.00 5.04 15.57
CA PRO A 55 -14.91 4.41 14.83
C PRO A 55 -14.71 5.01 13.44
N LEU A 56 -13.46 5.07 12.98
CA LEU A 56 -13.14 5.40 11.60
C LEU A 56 -13.65 4.29 10.65
N THR A 57 -14.48 4.66 9.68
CA THR A 57 -15.11 3.72 8.72
C THR A 57 -14.65 3.93 7.29
N LEU A 58 -14.76 2.89 6.45
CA LEU A 58 -14.50 3.00 5.01
C LEU A 58 -15.44 4.01 4.33
N ASP A 59 -16.71 4.08 4.74
CA ASP A 59 -17.66 5.11 4.29
C ASP A 59 -17.19 6.53 4.59
N ALA A 60 -16.67 6.76 5.80
CA ALA A 60 -16.13 8.07 6.16
C ALA A 60 -14.93 8.43 5.29
N ILE A 61 -14.01 7.48 5.08
CA ILE A 61 -12.82 7.67 4.24
C ILE A 61 -13.21 7.92 2.77
N ALA A 62 -14.20 7.19 2.24
CA ALA A 62 -14.65 7.28 0.85
C ALA A 62 -15.18 8.67 0.46
N ARG A 63 -15.58 9.49 1.43
CA ARG A 63 -16.06 10.87 1.20
C ARG A 63 -14.95 11.85 0.82
N TYR A 64 -13.68 11.46 0.97
CA TYR A 64 -12.54 12.33 0.79
C TYR A 64 -11.63 11.84 -0.34
N PRO A 65 -10.94 12.77 -1.04
CA PRO A 65 -9.95 12.40 -2.03
C PRO A 65 -8.76 11.69 -1.37
N LEU A 66 -8.34 10.57 -1.96
CA LEU A 66 -7.27 9.74 -1.43
C LEU A 66 -5.97 9.94 -2.21
N VAL A 67 -4.89 10.10 -1.45
CA VAL A 67 -3.51 9.98 -1.92
C VAL A 67 -2.95 8.66 -1.41
N THR A 68 -2.57 7.75 -2.30
CA THR A 68 -2.16 6.39 -1.90
C THR A 68 -1.12 5.78 -2.84
N TYR A 69 -0.77 4.51 -2.64
CA TYR A 69 0.21 3.83 -3.47
C TYR A 69 -0.31 3.54 -4.90
N VAL A 70 0.60 3.48 -5.86
CA VAL A 70 0.35 2.91 -7.19
C VAL A 70 -0.03 1.43 -7.09
N PHE A 71 -0.75 0.91 -8.09
CA PHE A 71 -1.13 -0.50 -8.16
C PHE A 71 0.11 -1.42 -8.18
N GLY A 72 0.02 -2.58 -7.51
CA GLY A 72 1.13 -3.54 -7.41
C GLY A 72 2.27 -3.11 -6.47
N PHE A 73 2.03 -2.09 -5.65
CA PHE A 73 2.95 -1.68 -4.59
C PHE A 73 2.24 -1.72 -3.25
N THR A 74 2.96 -2.21 -2.24
CA THR A 74 2.61 -2.07 -0.81
C THR A 74 1.16 -2.48 -0.50
N GLY A 75 0.68 -3.53 -1.17
CA GLY A 75 -0.64 -4.14 -1.02
C GLY A 75 -1.81 -3.27 -1.47
N ARG A 76 -1.63 -2.36 -2.46
CA ARG A 76 -2.72 -1.54 -3.00
C ARG A 76 -3.99 -2.36 -3.35
N SER A 77 -3.81 -3.60 -3.79
CA SER A 77 -4.89 -4.57 -4.05
C SER A 77 -5.81 -4.80 -2.84
N LEU A 78 -5.28 -4.79 -1.61
CA LEU A 78 -6.07 -4.94 -0.39
C LEU A 78 -6.93 -3.71 -0.09
N LEU A 79 -6.45 -2.51 -0.43
CA LEU A 79 -7.25 -1.28 -0.31
C LEU A 79 -8.44 -1.35 -1.26
N ASP A 80 -8.17 -1.60 -2.54
CA ASP A 80 -9.24 -1.64 -3.56
C ASP A 80 -10.27 -2.74 -3.23
N ARG A 81 -9.82 -3.91 -2.76
CA ARG A 81 -10.70 -4.99 -2.30
C ARG A 81 -11.55 -4.57 -1.08
N ALA A 82 -10.95 -3.91 -0.08
CA ALA A 82 -11.69 -3.49 1.10
C ALA A 82 -12.83 -2.51 0.76
N PHE A 83 -12.58 -1.54 -0.13
CA PHE A 83 -13.64 -0.64 -0.60
C PHE A 83 -14.68 -1.39 -1.45
N ALA A 84 -14.25 -2.28 -2.35
CA ALA A 84 -15.16 -3.06 -3.18
C ALA A 84 -16.07 -3.99 -2.35
N ASP A 85 -15.53 -4.67 -1.34
CA ASP A 85 -16.28 -5.54 -0.43
C ASP A 85 -17.32 -4.75 0.39
N ALA A 86 -17.07 -3.45 0.62
CA ALA A 86 -18.02 -2.52 1.23
C ALA A 86 -18.99 -1.85 0.23
N GLY A 87 -18.88 -2.15 -1.08
CA GLY A 87 -19.69 -1.52 -2.13
C GLY A 87 -19.34 -0.05 -2.39
N LEU A 88 -18.15 0.38 -1.97
CA LEU A 88 -17.67 1.76 -2.08
C LEU A 88 -16.65 1.89 -3.21
N GLN A 89 -16.57 3.09 -3.79
CA GLN A 89 -15.53 3.44 -4.76
C GLN A 89 -14.64 4.54 -4.18
N PRO A 90 -13.35 4.28 -3.94
CA PRO A 90 -12.44 5.28 -3.40
C PRO A 90 -12.12 6.34 -4.47
N GLN A 91 -12.22 7.62 -4.11
CA GLN A 91 -11.81 8.71 -5.01
C GLN A 91 -10.30 8.94 -4.93
N VAL A 92 -9.51 8.17 -5.68
CA VAL A 92 -8.05 8.33 -5.69
C VAL A 92 -7.65 9.48 -6.63
N VAL A 93 -7.08 10.55 -6.05
CA VAL A 93 -6.67 11.75 -6.80
C VAL A 93 -5.18 11.79 -7.13
N LEU A 94 -4.36 11.05 -6.37
CA LEU A 94 -2.93 10.93 -6.62
C LEU A 94 -2.43 9.56 -6.16
N THR A 95 -1.57 8.96 -6.99
CA THR A 95 -0.86 7.73 -6.64
C THR A 95 0.65 7.97 -6.62
N ALA A 96 1.34 7.39 -5.64
CA ALA A 96 2.77 7.52 -5.46
C ALA A 96 3.46 6.17 -5.22
N VAL A 97 4.76 6.11 -5.48
CA VAL A 97 5.59 4.91 -5.21
C VAL A 97 6.19 4.91 -3.80
N ASP A 98 6.18 6.06 -3.13
CA ASP A 98 6.88 6.29 -1.86
C ASP A 98 5.98 7.02 -0.85
N ALA A 99 6.09 6.63 0.43
CA ALA A 99 5.36 7.24 1.53
C ALA A 99 5.69 8.72 1.73
N ASP A 100 6.91 9.17 1.42
CA ASP A 100 7.32 10.55 1.59
C ASP A 100 6.68 11.48 0.55
N VAL A 101 6.41 10.96 -0.66
CA VAL A 101 5.58 11.67 -1.64
C VAL A 101 4.16 11.77 -1.13
N ILE A 102 3.58 10.69 -0.61
CA ILE A 102 2.23 10.70 -0.02
C ILE A 102 2.14 11.75 1.10
N LYS A 103 3.08 11.74 2.05
CA LYS A 103 3.13 12.74 3.15
C LYS A 103 3.26 14.17 2.62
N THR A 104 4.03 14.39 1.56
CA THR A 104 4.23 15.73 0.99
C THR A 104 2.94 16.32 0.46
N TYR A 105 2.06 15.50 -0.12
CA TYR A 105 0.76 15.95 -0.65
C TYR A 105 -0.38 15.94 0.37
N VAL A 106 -0.18 15.33 1.54
CA VAL A 106 -1.16 15.29 2.64
C VAL A 106 -0.91 16.38 3.69
N ARG A 107 0.27 17.01 3.69
CA ARG A 107 0.64 18.09 4.60
C ARG A 107 -0.22 19.34 4.46
#